data_AF-A0A7L6AMP0-F1
#
_entry.id   AF-A0A7L6AMP0-F1
#
_cell.length_a   1.000
_cell.length_b   1.000
_cell.length_c   1.000
_cell.angle_alpha   90.00
_cell.angle_beta   90.00
_cell.angle_gamma   90.00
#
_symmetry.space_group_name_H-M   'P 1'
#
loop_
_entity.id
_entity.type
_entity.pdbx_description
1 polymer ?
#
loop_
_entity_poly.entity_id
_entity_poly.type
_entity_poly.pdbx_seq_one_letter_code
_entity_poly.pdbx_strand_id
1 'polypeptide(L)'
;MAYEAAFVRVFNGDPEKGGAFKGTAFFIRPQQLMTARHVIGQCRNGVYLRLPPGGDVYQLAPEQIAHGERDVASLHLEHPCEHAQCIPLASAPLKEMEDVIQSGFYDASTPLHQRKTHISNHLGKLNTWATADGVKLA
;
A
#
# COMPACT_ATOMS: atom_id res chain seq x y z
N MET A 1 7.07 -5.68 -16.38
CA MET A 1 8.04 -5.36 -15.32
C MET A 1 7.45 -5.80 -14.01
N ALA A 2 8.11 -6.71 -13.28
CA ALA A 2 7.60 -7.21 -12.01
C ALA A 2 7.94 -6.19 -10.92
N TYR A 3 6.94 -5.38 -10.52
CA TYR A 3 7.04 -4.42 -9.41
C TYR A 3 6.75 -5.09 -8.06
N GLU A 4 6.79 -6.42 -7.97
CA GLU A 4 6.37 -7.14 -6.76
C GLU A 4 7.18 -6.74 -5.53
N ALA A 5 8.49 -6.49 -5.71
CA ALA A 5 9.38 -6.03 -4.64
C ALA A 5 9.10 -4.58 -4.18
N ALA A 6 8.13 -3.90 -4.80
CA ALA A 6 7.66 -2.59 -4.35
C ALA A 6 6.55 -2.68 -3.30
N PHE A 7 5.86 -3.81 -3.20
CA PHE A 7 4.66 -3.96 -2.37
C PHE A 7 4.94 -4.87 -1.18
N VAL A 8 4.41 -4.48 -0.02
CA VAL A 8 4.50 -5.25 1.22
C VAL A 8 3.11 -5.50 1.79
N ARG A 9 2.96 -6.61 2.50
CA ARG A 9 1.75 -6.87 3.29
C ARG A 9 1.88 -6.23 4.66
N VAL A 10 0.77 -5.67 5.13
CA VAL A 10 0.64 -5.09 6.47
C VAL A 10 -0.23 -6.01 7.32
N PHE A 11 0.21 -6.27 8.54
CA PHE A 11 -0.45 -7.13 9.50
C PHE A 11 -0.70 -6.42 10.84
N ASN A 12 -1.78 -6.83 11.50
CA ASN A 12 -2.08 -6.53 12.89
C ASN A 12 -1.59 -7.70 13.78
N GLY A 13 -0.44 -7.52 14.41
CA GLY A 13 0.29 -8.59 15.09
C GLY A 13 1.24 -9.35 14.17
N ASP A 14 2.13 -10.13 14.79
CA ASP A 14 3.16 -10.92 14.12
C ASP A 14 2.53 -12.03 13.24
N PRO A 15 2.70 -12.00 11.90
CA PRO A 15 2.09 -12.97 11.00
C PRO A 15 2.59 -14.41 11.23
N GLU A 16 3.78 -14.61 11.80
CA GLU A 16 4.27 -15.95 12.15
C GLU A 16 3.60 -16.50 13.42
N LYS A 17 2.88 -15.63 14.16
CA LYS A 17 2.14 -15.96 15.38
C LYS A 17 0.63 -15.74 15.23
N GLY A 18 0.12 -15.78 14.00
CA GLY A 18 -1.31 -15.64 13.71
C GLY A 18 -1.79 -14.19 13.59
N GLY A 19 -0.89 -13.24 13.32
CA GLY A 19 -1.22 -11.86 13.00
C GLY A 19 -2.17 -11.75 11.81
N ALA A 20 -3.14 -10.84 11.90
CA ALA A 20 -4.19 -10.71 10.89
C ALA A 20 -3.74 -9.78 9.76
N PHE A 21 -3.90 -10.19 8.51
CA PHE A 21 -3.68 -9.32 7.35
C PHE A 21 -4.61 -8.09 7.41
N LYS A 22 -4.07 -6.91 7.08
CA LYS A 22 -4.79 -5.64 7.09
C LYS A 22 -4.78 -4.88 5.79
N GLY A 23 -3.75 -5.07 4.97
CA GLY A 23 -3.70 -4.38 3.69
C GLY A 23 -2.32 -4.37 3.06
N THR A 24 -2.14 -3.43 2.14
CA THR A 24 -0.93 -3.27 1.35
C THR A 24 -0.25 -1.95 1.69
N ALA A 25 1.08 -1.95 1.74
CA ALA A 25 1.89 -0.75 1.65
C ALA A 25 2.87 -0.89 0.48
N PHE A 26 3.43 0.22 0.01
CA PHE A 26 4.41 0.19 -1.08
C PHE A 26 5.55 1.18 -0.84
N PHE A 27 6.74 0.85 -1.33
CA PHE A 27 7.93 1.67 -1.20
C PHE A 27 7.86 2.88 -2.13
N ILE A 28 8.12 4.07 -1.58
CA ILE A 28 8.37 5.31 -2.33
C ILE A 28 9.85 5.73 -2.27
N ARG A 29 10.57 5.22 -1.26
CA ARG A 29 12.03 5.30 -1.08
C ARG A 29 12.49 4.03 -0.36
N PRO A 30 13.77 3.65 -0.39
CA PRO A 30 14.23 2.39 0.22
C PRO A 30 13.90 2.22 1.71
N GLN A 31 13.78 3.33 2.45
CA GLN A 31 13.44 3.35 3.88
C GLN A 31 12.00 3.79 4.16
N GLN A 32 11.20 4.12 3.14
CA GLN A 32 9.91 4.78 3.32
C GLN A 32 8.82 4.14 2.47
N LEU A 33 7.73 3.76 3.15
CA LEU A 33 6.53 3.21 2.53
C LEU A 33 5.33 4.16 2.70
N MET A 34 4.36 3.97 1.83
CA MET A 34 3.03 4.57 1.93
C MET A 34 1.95 3.50 2.00
N THR A 35 0.91 3.79 2.79
CA THR A 35 -0.32 2.98 2.87
C THR A 35 -1.52 3.87 3.21
N ALA A 36 -2.71 3.28 3.26
CA ALA A 36 -3.88 3.99 3.75
C ALA A 36 -3.88 4.04 5.29
N ARG A 37 -4.33 5.16 5.86
CA ARG A 37 -4.34 5.35 7.32
C ARG A 37 -5.22 4.32 8.01
N HIS A 38 -6.36 3.94 7.42
CA HIS A 38 -7.27 2.96 8.02
C HIS A 38 -6.66 1.55 8.11
N VAL A 39 -5.72 1.19 7.24
CA VAL A 39 -5.03 -0.11 7.26
C VAL A 39 -4.28 -0.29 8.58
N ILE A 40 -3.60 0.77 9.04
CA ILE A 40 -2.81 0.75 10.29
C ILE A 40 -3.60 1.21 11.51
N GLY A 41 -4.61 2.09 11.32
CA GLY A 41 -5.39 2.65 12.43
C GLY A 41 -6.23 1.61 13.19
N GLN A 42 -6.40 0.42 12.61
CA GLN A 42 -7.10 -0.70 13.23
C GLN A 42 -6.14 -1.76 13.84
N CYS A 43 -4.82 -1.55 13.77
CA CYS A 43 -3.84 -2.47 14.31
C CYS A 43 -3.65 -2.28 15.82
N ARG A 44 -4.29 -3.12 16.63
CA ARG A 44 -4.18 -3.08 18.10
C ARG A 44 -3.02 -3.91 18.65
N ASN A 45 -2.53 -4.88 17.87
CA ASN A 45 -1.48 -5.81 18.25
C ASN A 45 -0.12 -5.43 17.65
N GLY A 46 0.05 -4.15 17.29
CA GLY A 46 1.22 -3.66 16.56
C GLY A 46 1.07 -3.79 15.04
N VAL A 47 1.87 -2.99 14.32
CA VAL A 47 1.92 -3.00 12.86
C VAL A 47 3.15 -3.79 12.42
N TYR A 48 2.93 -4.85 11.67
CA TYR A 48 3.98 -5.70 11.12
C TYR A 48 3.96 -5.63 9.60
N LEU A 49 5.14 -5.62 9.00
CA LEU A 49 5.36 -5.65 7.56
C LEU A 49 6.02 -6.98 7.19
N ARG A 50 5.60 -7.59 6.09
CA ARG A 50 6.33 -8.69 5.47
C ARG A 50 7.04 -8.18 4.21
N LEU A 51 8.37 -8.07 4.28
CA LEU A 51 9.22 -7.45 3.26
C LEU A 51 9.61 -8.43 2.13
N PRO A 52 9.75 -7.95 0.89
CA PRO A 52 10.31 -8.70 -0.22
C PRO A 52 11.83 -8.48 -0.37
N PRO A 53 12.55 -9.40 -1.05
CA PRO A 53 12.21 -10.82 -1.24
C PRO A 53 12.44 -11.59 0.07
N GLY A 54 11.92 -12.82 0.17
CA GLY A 54 12.23 -13.72 1.29
C GLY A 54 11.22 -13.68 2.44
N GLY A 55 10.46 -12.61 2.61
CA GLY A 55 9.33 -12.58 3.55
C GLY A 55 9.72 -12.23 4.99
N ASP A 56 10.82 -11.51 5.18
CA ASP A 56 11.23 -11.03 6.49
C ASP A 56 10.11 -10.21 7.14
N VAL A 57 9.89 -10.47 8.43
CA VAL A 57 8.83 -9.81 9.20
C VAL A 57 9.46 -8.71 10.04
N TYR A 58 8.99 -7.48 9.84
CA TYR A 58 9.46 -6.30 10.55
C TYR A 58 8.31 -5.68 11.35
N GLN A 59 8.53 -5.44 12.64
CA GLN A 59 7.59 -4.70 13.48
C GLN A 59 7.93 -3.22 13.43
N LEU A 60 6.94 -2.37 13.18
CA LEU A 60 7.09 -0.93 13.29
C LEU A 60 6.82 -0.45 14.73
N ALA A 61 7.71 0.38 15.25
CA ALA A 61 7.51 1.18 16.44
C ALA A 61 6.55 2.37 16.14
N PRO A 62 5.84 2.90 17.13
CA PRO A 62 4.90 4.01 16.92
C PRO A 62 5.52 5.26 16.25
N GLU A 63 6.75 5.61 16.60
CA GLU A 63 7.50 6.75 16.05
C GLU A 63 7.88 6.58 14.57
N GLN A 64 7.87 5.35 14.07
CA GLN A 64 8.10 5.03 12.65
C GLN A 64 6.84 5.24 11.80
N ILE A 65 5.72 5.62 12.41
CA ILE A 65 4.42 5.76 11.76
C ILE A 65 3.99 7.23 11.79
N ALA A 66 3.90 7.85 10.62
CA ALA A 66 3.34 9.18 10.46
C ALA A 66 1.95 9.11 9.84
N HIS A 67 0.95 9.62 10.54
CA HIS A 67 -0.43 9.72 10.05
C HIS A 67 -0.66 11.05 9.32
N GLY A 68 -1.14 10.98 8.09
CA GLY A 68 -1.63 12.16 7.37
C GLY A 68 -3.04 12.56 7.85
N GLU A 69 -3.43 13.79 7.52
CA GLU A 69 -4.80 14.28 7.75
C GLU A 69 -5.83 13.49 6.93
N ARG A 70 -5.44 13.09 5.71
CA ARG A 70 -6.23 12.21 4.84
C ARG A 70 -6.02 10.75 5.20
N ASP A 71 -6.69 9.86 4.48
CA ASP A 71 -6.54 8.41 4.63
C ASP A 71 -5.20 7.89 4.05
N VAL A 72 -4.10 8.49 4.50
CA VAL A 72 -2.74 8.22 4.07
C VAL A 72 -1.86 8.12 5.32
N ALA A 73 -0.96 7.15 5.32
CA ALA A 73 0.08 7.03 6.33
C ALA A 73 1.44 6.75 5.67
N SER A 74 2.49 7.28 6.28
CA SER A 74 3.87 6.99 5.92
C SER A 74 4.52 6.13 6.99
N LEU A 75 5.20 5.08 6.55
CA LEU A 75 5.89 4.12 7.41
C LEU A 75 7.39 4.21 7.12
N HIS A 76 8.21 4.33 8.17
CA HIS A 76 9.66 4.46 8.05
C HIS A 76 10.35 3.23 8.64
N LEU A 77 11.16 2.55 7.86
CA LEU A 77 12.02 1.48 8.37
C LEU A 77 13.20 2.07 9.15
N GLU A 78 13.73 1.36 10.14
CA GLU A 78 14.94 1.80 10.85
C GLU A 78 16.16 1.81 9.92
N HIS A 79 16.20 0.88 8.96
CA HIS A 79 17.24 0.79 7.94
C HIS A 79 16.62 0.71 6.53
N PRO A 80 17.31 1.20 5.49
CA PRO A 80 16.90 1.01 4.11
C PRO A 80 16.73 -0.47 3.76
N CYS A 81 15.65 -0.81 3.05
CA CYS A 81 15.47 -2.12 2.44
C CYS A 81 16.23 -2.16 1.11
N GLU A 82 17.33 -2.92 1.06
CA GLU A 82 18.23 -2.98 -0.11
C GLU A 82 17.54 -3.54 -1.37
N HIS A 83 16.50 -4.34 -1.19
CA HIS A 83 15.77 -4.98 -2.27
C HIS A 83 14.47 -4.26 -2.65
N ALA A 84 14.16 -3.13 -2.01
CA ALA A 84 12.97 -2.37 -2.29
C ALA A 84 12.99 -1.80 -3.71
N GLN A 85 11.96 -2.13 -4.50
CA GLN A 85 11.68 -1.39 -5.72
C GLN A 85 10.80 -0.19 -5.38
N CYS A 86 11.30 1.02 -5.58
CA CYS A 86 10.55 2.22 -5.21
C CYS A 86 9.65 2.68 -6.36
N ILE A 87 8.38 2.91 -6.07
CA ILE A 87 7.44 3.53 -7.02
C ILE A 87 7.59 5.05 -6.90
N PRO A 88 8.07 5.74 -7.95
CA PRO A 88 8.15 7.19 -7.92
C PRO A 88 6.74 7.78 -7.87
N LEU A 89 6.56 8.80 -7.01
CA LEU A 89 5.31 9.55 -6.97
C LEU A 89 5.21 10.41 -8.23
N ALA A 90 4.07 10.31 -8.92
CA ALA A 90 3.80 11.12 -10.10
C ALA A 90 3.67 12.60 -9.72
N SER A 91 4.32 13.47 -10.50
CA SER A 91 4.22 14.93 -10.37
C SER A 91 3.16 15.53 -11.30
N ALA A 92 2.75 14.79 -12.32
CA ALA A 92 1.71 15.22 -13.26
C ALA A 92 0.32 14.99 -12.66
N PRO A 93 -0.64 15.91 -12.90
CA PRO A 93 -2.02 15.67 -12.54
C PRO A 93 -2.58 14.50 -13.35
N LEU A 94 -3.34 13.62 -12.68
CA LEU A 94 -4.09 12.55 -13.33
C LEU A 94 -5.14 13.16 -14.27
N LYS A 95 -5.41 12.47 -15.37
CA LYS A 95 -6.46 12.84 -16.34
C LYS A 95 -7.64 11.90 -16.23
N GLU A 96 -8.84 12.42 -16.49
CA GLU A 96 -10.01 11.55 -16.69
C GLU A 96 -9.77 10.59 -17.85
N MET A 97 -10.26 9.36 -17.70
CA MET A 97 -10.09 8.25 -18.63
C MET A 97 -8.64 7.77 -18.81
N GLU A 98 -7.71 8.23 -17.97
CA GLU A 98 -6.34 7.73 -17.97
C GLU A 98 -6.30 6.29 -17.46
N ASP A 99 -5.70 5.39 -18.26
CA ASP A 99 -5.51 3.99 -17.89
C ASP A 99 -4.53 3.86 -16.72
N VAL A 100 -4.91 3.09 -15.72
CA VAL A 100 -4.10 2.83 -14.52
C VAL A 100 -4.09 1.36 -14.17
N ILE A 101 -3.02 0.94 -13.49
CA ILE A 101 -2.92 -0.40 -12.89
C ILE A 101 -3.02 -0.24 -11.39
N GLN A 102 -4.06 -0.81 -10.81
CA GLN A 102 -4.17 -0.96 -9.36
C GLN A 102 -3.48 -2.24 -8.94
N SER A 103 -2.58 -2.14 -7.96
CA SER A 103 -1.80 -3.27 -7.45
C SER A 103 -1.95 -3.38 -5.94
N GLY A 104 -2.13 -4.59 -5.43
CA GLY A 104 -2.22 -4.85 -4.00
C GLY A 104 -2.48 -6.32 -3.67
N PHE A 105 -2.47 -6.65 -2.38
CA PHE A 105 -2.78 -7.98 -1.87
C PHE A 105 -4.23 -8.04 -1.37
N TYR A 106 -4.93 -9.13 -1.68
CA TYR A 106 -6.26 -9.41 -1.11
C TYR A 106 -6.17 -10.01 0.29
N ASP A 107 -5.15 -10.83 0.53
CA ASP A 107 -4.96 -11.54 1.79
C ASP A 107 -3.47 -11.81 2.10
N ALA A 108 -3.24 -12.57 3.18
CA ALA A 108 -1.92 -12.90 3.71
C ALA A 108 -1.04 -13.75 2.78
N SER A 109 -1.65 -14.46 1.83
CA SER A 109 -1.05 -15.57 1.08
C SER A 109 -1.13 -15.42 -0.44
N THR A 110 -2.18 -14.78 -0.96
CA THR A 110 -2.37 -14.66 -2.40
C THR A 110 -1.30 -13.74 -3.01
N PRO A 111 -0.73 -14.10 -4.19
CA PRO A 111 0.23 -13.25 -4.90
C PRO A 111 -0.29 -11.83 -5.12
N LEU A 112 0.61 -10.91 -5.49
CA LEU A 112 0.24 -9.54 -5.81
C LEU A 112 -0.83 -9.56 -6.91
N HIS A 113 -1.97 -8.96 -6.63
CA HIS A 113 -3.01 -8.79 -7.62
C HIS A 113 -2.79 -7.49 -8.38
N GLN A 114 -2.96 -7.53 -9.70
CA GLN A 114 -2.90 -6.38 -10.56
C GLN A 114 -4.16 -6.31 -11.43
N ARG A 115 -4.80 -5.14 -11.44
CA ARG A 115 -6.03 -4.89 -12.19
C ARG A 115 -5.87 -3.64 -13.04
N LYS A 116 -6.12 -3.77 -14.35
CA LYS A 116 -6.22 -2.62 -15.26
C LYS A 116 -7.59 -1.97 -15.10
N THR A 117 -7.62 -0.65 -14.95
CA THR A 117 -8.82 0.19 -14.89
C THR A 117 -8.48 1.57 -15.47
N HIS A 118 -9.38 2.53 -15.37
CA HIS A 118 -9.15 3.92 -15.71
C HIS A 118 -9.70 4.84 -14.62
N ILE A 119 -9.14 6.04 -14.57
CA ILE A 119 -9.64 7.14 -13.74
C ILE A 119 -11.01 7.59 -14.27
N SER A 120 -12.07 7.47 -13.48
CA SER A 120 -13.43 7.80 -13.93
C SER A 120 -13.74 9.29 -13.79
N ASN A 121 -13.43 9.89 -12.64
CA ASN A 121 -13.71 11.29 -12.34
C ASN A 121 -12.99 11.76 -11.07
N HIS A 122 -12.83 13.08 -10.94
CA HIS A 122 -12.32 13.71 -9.72
C HIS A 122 -13.46 14.06 -8.75
N LEU A 123 -13.35 13.61 -7.49
CA LEU A 123 -14.29 13.93 -6.43
C LEU A 123 -13.78 15.11 -5.61
N GLY A 124 -14.06 16.35 -6.07
CA GLY A 124 -13.50 17.58 -5.51
C GLY A 124 -13.65 17.78 -3.99
N LYS A 125 -14.76 17.32 -3.39
CA LYS A 125 -14.99 17.42 -1.93
C LYS A 125 -13.99 16.60 -1.10
N LEU A 126 -13.57 15.47 -1.65
CA LEU A 126 -12.59 14.57 -1.01
C LEU A 126 -11.18 14.78 -1.59
N ASN A 127 -11.11 15.49 -2.73
CA ASN A 127 -9.94 15.63 -3.58
C ASN A 127 -9.27 14.27 -3.80
N THR A 128 -10.07 13.33 -4.28
CA THR A 128 -9.72 11.94 -4.57
C THR A 128 -10.19 11.60 -5.97
N TRP A 129 -9.46 10.72 -6.65
CA TRP A 129 -9.87 10.21 -7.96
C TRP A 129 -10.60 8.88 -7.78
N ALA A 130 -11.77 8.76 -8.38
CA ALA A 130 -12.46 7.49 -8.49
C ALA A 130 -11.89 6.69 -9.67
N THR A 131 -11.90 5.37 -9.53
CA THR A 131 -11.63 4.46 -10.64
C THR A 131 -12.94 3.80 -11.04
N ALA A 132 -13.12 3.56 -12.34
CA ALA A 132 -14.26 2.78 -12.82
C ALA A 132 -14.08 1.32 -12.38
N ASP A 133 -14.71 0.95 -11.26
CA ASP A 133 -14.99 -0.44 -10.95
C ASP A 133 -16.02 -0.89 -11.98
N GLY A 134 -15.60 -1.75 -12.91
CA GLY A 134 -16.36 -2.20 -14.07
C GLY A 134 -17.87 -2.12 -13.84
N VAL A 135 -18.47 -1.04 -14.34
CA VAL A 135 -19.92 -0.97 -14.53
C VAL A 135 -20.17 -2.13 -15.48
N LYS A 136 -20.87 -3.18 -15.01
CA LYS A 136 -21.49 -4.12 -15.92
C LYS A 136 -22.33 -3.26 -16.86
N LEU A 137 -21.91 -3.13 -18.11
CA LEU A 137 -22.77 -2.63 -19.16
C LEU A 137 -24.00 -3.53 -19.12
N ALA A 138 -25.12 -2.96 -18.68
CA ALA A 138 -26.42 -3.60 -18.72
C ALA A 138 -26.87 -3.80 -20.17
#